data_AF-A0A8B8USS3-F1
#
_entry.id   AF-A0A8B8USS3-F1
#
_cell.length_a   1.000
_cell.length_b   1.000
_cell.length_c   1.000
_cell.angle_alpha   90.00
_cell.angle_beta   90.00
_cell.angle_gamma   90.00
#
_symmetry.space_group_name_H-M   'P 1'
#
loop_
_entity.id
_entity.type
_entity.pdbx_description
1 polymer ?
#
loop_
_entity_poly.entity_id
_entity_poly.type
_entity_poly.pdbx_seq_one_letter_code
_entity_poly.pdbx_strand_id
1 'polypeptide(L)' 'MSREGFQIPTNLDAAAAGTSQARTATLKYICAECSSKLSLSRTDAVRCKDCGHRILLKARTKRLVQFEAR' A
#
# COMPACT_ATOMS: atom_id res chain seq x y z
N MET A 1 18.85 18.99 -18.68
CA MET A 1 18.68 17.88 -17.72
C MET A 1 18.29 18.50 -16.39
N SER A 2 17.02 18.88 -16.25
CA SER A 2 16.53 19.67 -15.12
C SER A 2 16.40 18.77 -13.90
N ARG A 3 17.18 19.06 -12.85
CA ARG A 3 17.12 18.35 -11.56
C ARG A 3 15.86 18.84 -10.84
N GLU A 4 14.83 18.00 -10.77
CA GLU A 4 13.63 18.29 -9.99
C GLU A 4 14.01 18.28 -8.51
N GLY A 5 14.07 19.48 -7.91
CA GLY A 5 14.37 19.67 -6.50
C GLY A 5 13.22 19.13 -5.64
N PHE A 6 13.58 18.46 -4.55
CA PHE A 6 12.65 17.99 -3.53
C PHE A 6 11.91 19.19 -2.91
N GLN A 7 10.61 19.31 -3.18
CA GLN A 7 9.74 20.32 -2.56
C GLN A 7 9.10 19.75 -1.29
N ILE A 8 9.43 20.38 -0.16
CA ILE A 8 8.73 20.17 1.11
C ILE A 8 7.31 20.72 1.02
N PRO A 9 6.30 20.00 1.55
CA PRO A 9 4.91 20.46 1.52
C PRO A 9 4.76 21.75 2.35
N THR A 10 4.24 22.80 1.73
CA THR A 10 4.06 24.13 2.33
C THR A 10 2.94 24.18 3.38
N ASN A 11 2.06 23.19 3.41
CA ASN A 11 1.02 23.04 4.44
C ASN A 11 1.43 21.99 5.48
N LEU A 12 2.19 22.42 6.49
CA LEU A 12 2.58 21.56 7.61
C LEU A 12 1.37 21.13 8.47
N ASP A 13 0.31 21.95 8.54
CA ASP A 13 -0.90 21.63 9.33
C ASP A 13 -1.63 20.39 8.79
N ALA A 14 -1.63 20.20 7.46
CA ALA A 14 -2.20 19.01 6.82
C ALA A 14 -1.31 17.76 6.96
N ALA A 15 -0.01 17.95 7.18
CA ALA A 15 0.93 16.85 7.43
C ALA A 15 0.89 16.38 8.90
N ALA A 16 0.64 17.30 9.86
CA ALA A 16 0.48 17.01 11.28
C ALA A 16 -0.89 16.40 11.61
N ALA A 17 -1.94 16.77 10.86
CA ALA A 17 -3.22 16.08 10.85
C ALA A 17 -3.06 14.71 10.20
N GLY A 18 -2.47 13.76 10.95
CA GLY A 18 -2.19 12.40 10.51
C GLY A 18 -3.33 11.89 9.63
N THR A 19 -2.99 11.62 8.36
CA THR A 19 -3.98 11.37 7.31
C THR A 19 -4.91 10.26 7.78
N SER A 20 -6.11 10.66 8.21
CA SER A 20 -7.19 9.74 8.55
C SER A 20 -7.67 9.19 7.22
N GLN A 21 -6.87 8.27 6.69
CA GLN A 21 -7.14 7.58 5.45
C GLN A 21 -8.47 6.89 5.67
N ALA A 22 -9.51 7.43 5.06
CA ALA A 22 -10.85 6.88 5.11
C ALA A 22 -10.73 5.37 4.87
N ARG A 23 -11.38 4.58 5.72
CA ARG A 23 -11.29 3.10 5.74
C ARG A 23 -11.81 2.42 4.45
N THR A 24 -12.05 3.20 3.40
CA THR A 24 -12.52 2.80 2.08
C THR A 24 -11.40 2.36 1.14
N ALA A 25 -10.13 2.44 1.54
CA ALA A 25 -9.03 1.94 0.73
C ALA A 25 -9.13 0.42 0.55
N THR A 26 -9.43 -0.02 -0.67
CA THR A 26 -9.41 -1.43 -1.07
C THR A 26 -8.02 -2.02 -0.82
N LEU A 27 -7.97 -3.04 0.05
CA LEU A 27 -6.71 -3.71 0.41
C LEU A 27 -6.21 -4.50 -0.80
N LYS A 28 -4.95 -4.26 -1.16
CA LYS A 28 -4.26 -4.96 -2.25
C LYS A 28 -3.45 -6.10 -1.68
N TYR A 29 -3.68 -7.28 -2.22
CA TYR A 29 -2.97 -8.51 -1.90
C TYR A 29 -2.18 -8.99 -3.11
N ILE A 30 -1.15 -9.79 -2.86
CA ILE A 30 -0.29 -10.40 -3.87
C ILE A 30 -0.33 -11.91 -3.63
N CYS A 31 -0.61 -12.70 -4.66
CA CYS A 31 -0.55 -14.15 -4.52
C CYS A 31 0.90 -14.64 -4.39
N ALA A 32 1.14 -15.63 -3.54
CA ALA A 32 2.48 -16.19 -3.33
C ALA A 32 3.06 -16.88 -4.58
N GLU A 33 2.20 -17.55 -5.37
CA GLU A 33 2.65 -18.36 -6.52
C GLU A 33 2.68 -17.54 -7.82
N CYS A 34 1.55 -16.93 -8.19
CA CYS A 34 1.44 -16.22 -9.48
C CYS A 34 1.87 -14.75 -9.41
N SER A 35 2.21 -14.23 -8.22
CA SER A 35 2.58 -12.83 -7.98
C SER A 35 1.56 -11.78 -8.46
N SER A 36 0.34 -12.20 -8.80
CA SER A 36 -0.70 -11.30 -9.31
C SER A 36 -1.25 -10.43 -8.18
N LYS A 37 -1.55 -9.16 -8.53
CA LYS A 37 -2.10 -8.17 -7.60
C LYS A 37 -3.62 -8.30 -7.60
N LEU A 38 -4.19 -8.71 -6.48
CA LEU A 38 -5.62 -8.87 -6.31
C LEU A 38 -6.17 -7.84 -5.32
N SER A 39 -7.36 -7.33 -5.58
CA SER A 39 -8.15 -6.58 -4.60
C SER A 39 -9.22 -7.50 -4.04
N LEU A 40 -9.23 -7.68 -2.71
CA LEU A 40 -10.23 -8.47 -2.00
C LEU A 40 -10.94 -7.59 -0.98
N SER A 41 -12.25 -7.76 -0.88
CA SER A 41 -13.04 -7.16 0.19
C SER A 41 -12.89 -7.97 1.49
N ARG A 42 -13.39 -7.44 2.61
CA ARG A 42 -13.30 -8.11 3.92
C ARG A 42 -14.15 -9.39 4.01
N THR A 43 -15.18 -9.51 3.18
CA THR A 43 -16.15 -10.62 3.21
C THR A 43 -15.82 -11.70 2.18
N ASP A 44 -14.93 -11.42 1.22
CA ASP A 44 -14.57 -12.39 0.18
C ASP A 44 -13.70 -13.54 0.73
N ALA A 45 -13.90 -14.73 0.18
CA ALA A 45 -13.05 -15.88 0.50
C ALA A 45 -11.60 -15.65 0.04
N VAL A 46 -10.63 -16.04 0.87
CA VAL A 46 -9.20 -15.88 0.58
C VAL A 46 -8.77 -16.89 -0.50
N ARG A 47 -8.93 -16.49 -1.76
CA ARG A 47 -8.56 -17.26 -2.95
C ARG A 47 -8.04 -16.33 -4.04
N CYS A 48 -6.95 -16.72 -4.71
CA CYS A 48 -6.52 -16.03 -5.91
C CYS A 48 -7.48 -16.34 -7.07
N LYS A 49 -7.85 -15.31 -7.85
CA LYS A 49 -8.77 -15.43 -9.00
C LYS A 49 -8.13 -16.13 -10.21
N ASP A 50 -6.81 -16.08 -10.33
CA ASP A 50 -6.10 -16.59 -11.51
C ASP A 50 -5.63 -18.05 -11.33
N CYS A 51 -5.14 -18.40 -10.15
CA CYS A 51 -4.52 -19.71 -9.87
C CYS A 51 -5.26 -20.57 -8.84
N GLY A 52 -6.24 -20.02 -8.11
CA GLY A 52 -7.03 -20.76 -7.10
C GLY A 52 -6.30 -21.06 -5.78
N HIS A 53 -5.01 -20.73 -5.64
CA HIS A 53 -4.28 -20.85 -4.38
C HIS A 53 -4.83 -19.90 -3.30
N ARG A 54 -4.65 -20.27 -2.03
CA ARG A 54 -5.26 -19.60 -0.86
C ARG A 54 -4.27 -18.79 -0.01
N ILE A 55 -3.02 -18.69 -0.45
CA ILE A 55 -1.97 -17.95 0.26
C ILE A 55 -1.78 -16.60 -0.43
N LEU A 56 -2.07 -15.53 0.30
CA LEU A 56 -1.97 -14.15 -0.17
C LEU A 56 -1.11 -13.33 0.79
N LEU A 57 -0.21 -12.53 0.23
CA LEU A 57 0.65 -11.59 0.93
C LEU A 57 0.03 -10.19 0.87
N LYS A 58 0.22 -9.40 1.92
CA LYS A 58 -0.23 -7.99 1.92
C LYS A 58 0.75 -7.14 1.10
N ALA A 59 0.24 -6.24 0.28
CA ALA A 59 1.09 -5.31 -0.47
C ALA A 59 1.89 -4.38 0.46
N ARG A 60 3.12 -4.03 0.04
CA ARG A 60 3.98 -3.07 0.72
C ARG A 60 3.28 -1.72 0.89
N THR A 61 3.53 -1.05 2.02
CA THR A 61 3.07 0.33 2.22
C THR A 61 3.65 1.27 1.16
N LYS A 62 2.85 2.24 0.71
CA LYS A 62 3.32 3.34 -0.14
C LYS A 62 3.86 4.53 0.65
N ARG A 63 3.66 4.52 1.98
CA ARG A 63 4.14 5.59 2.85
C ARG A 63 5.66 5.46 3.00
N LEU A 64 6.34 6.59 3.06
CA LEU A 64 7.76 6.65 3.39
C LEU A 64 7.95 6.12 4.81
N VAL A 65 8.93 5.24 4.99
CA VAL A 65 9.34 4.74 6.30
C VAL A 65 10.82 5.08 6.44
N GLN A 66 11.13 5.87 7.46
CA GLN A 66 12.51 6.25 7.80
C GLN A 66 13.03 5.27 8.85
N PHE A 67 14.19 4.68 8.58
CA PHE A 67 14.89 3.82 9.54
C PHE A 67 16.25 4.44 9.86
N GLU A 68 16.69 4.31 11.11
CA GLU A 68 18.07 4.57 11.51
C GLU A 68 18.89 3.27 11.48
N ALA A 69 20.14 3.34 11.00
CA ALA A 69 21.04 2.19 10.91
C ALA A 69 21.77 2.00 12.24
N ARG A 70 21.03 1.54 13.26
CA ARG A 70 21.59 1.12 14.56
C ARG A 70 21.83 -0.38 14.60
#